data_AF-A0A958H5H1-F1
#
_entry.id   AF-A0A958H5H1-F1
#
_cell.length_a   1.000
_cell.length_b   1.000
_cell.length_c   1.000
_cell.angle_alpha   90.00
_cell.angle_beta   90.00
_cell.angle_gamma   90.00
#
_symmetry.space_group_name_H-M   'P 1'
#
loop_
_entity.id
_entity.type
_entity.pdbx_description
1 polymer ?
#
loop_
_entity_poly.entity_id
_entity_poly.type
_entity_poly.pdbx_seq_one_letter_code
_entity_poly.pdbx_strand_id
1 'polypeptide(L)'
;LSSSIAGATLPADGTYYLAVNHFSATNQLRPYHLHLRVQSGSPVPESEPNDTPPTANPLPASGWVSGARNPAVATEQDWFSFSANAGDTVYLSLDLDPERDATTWNGRLGIAL
;
A
#
# COMPACT_ATOMS: atom_id res chain seq x y z
N LEU A 1 -13.12 -8.58 -5.23
CA LEU A 1 -13.12 -7.96 -3.89
C LEU A 1 -11.73 -8.14 -3.32
N SER A 2 -11.08 -7.04 -2.92
CA SER A 2 -9.74 -7.11 -2.34
C SER A 2 -9.82 -7.58 -0.89
N SER A 3 -8.81 -8.32 -0.42
CA SER A 3 -8.57 -8.61 0.99
C SER A 3 -7.73 -7.54 1.70
N SER A 4 -7.44 -6.42 1.01
CA SER A 4 -6.77 -5.25 1.56
C SER A 4 -7.64 -4.00 1.48
N ILE A 5 -7.45 -3.11 2.45
CA ILE A 5 -8.00 -1.75 2.46
C ILE A 5 -6.80 -0.82 2.61
N ALA A 6 -6.58 0.07 1.64
CA ALA A 6 -5.51 1.06 1.68
C ALA A 6 -6.11 2.47 1.72
N GLY A 7 -5.60 3.30 2.65
CA GLY A 7 -5.92 4.72 2.76
C GLY A 7 -7.35 5.09 3.21
N ALA A 8 -8.19 4.14 3.64
CA ALA A 8 -9.55 4.46 4.10
C ALA A 8 -9.55 5.51 5.22
N THR A 9 -10.22 6.64 4.99
CA THR A 9 -10.34 7.73 5.96
C THR A 9 -11.33 7.35 7.06
N LEU A 10 -10.90 7.43 8.32
CA LEU A 10 -11.75 7.26 9.48
C LEU A 10 -12.46 8.59 9.76
N PRO A 11 -13.80 8.68 9.65
CA PRO A 11 -14.51 9.97 9.64
C PRO A 11 -14.59 10.68 10.99
N ALA A 12 -14.31 10.00 12.09
CA ALA A 12 -14.44 10.54 13.44
C ALA A 12 -13.50 9.82 14.41
N ASP A 13 -13.25 10.46 15.55
CA ASP A 13 -12.56 9.78 16.65
C ASP A 13 -13.46 8.68 17.23
N GLY A 14 -12.87 7.52 17.53
CA GLY A 14 -13.60 6.43 18.16
C GLY A 14 -12.97 5.07 17.95
N THR A 15 -13.68 4.05 18.42
CA THR A 15 -13.31 2.65 18.19
C THR A 15 -13.95 2.15 16.90
N TYR A 16 -13.11 1.64 16.00
CA TYR A 16 -13.54 0.99 14.77
C TYR A 16 -13.46 -0.53 14.90
N TYR A 17 -14.38 -1.24 14.26
CA TYR A 17 -14.49 -2.68 14.30
C TYR A 17 -14.27 -3.27 12.92
N LEU A 18 -13.46 -4.32 12.82
CA LEU A 18 -13.20 -5.06 11.60
C LEU A 18 -13.89 -6.43 11.69
N ALA A 19 -14.60 -6.82 10.65
CA ALA A 19 -15.25 -8.13 10.55
C ALA A 19 -14.61 -8.93 9.42
N VAL A 20 -14.15 -10.14 9.73
CA VAL A 20 -13.67 -11.11 8.74
C VAL A 20 -14.82 -12.04 8.40
N ASN A 21 -15.24 -12.05 7.13
CA ASN A 21 -16.38 -12.81 6.66
C ASN A 21 -16.02 -13.70 5.48
N HIS A 22 -16.78 -14.78 5.34
CA HIS A 22 -16.76 -15.64 4.15
C HIS A 22 -17.93 -15.26 3.23
N PHE A 23 -17.74 -15.24 1.91
CA PHE A 23 -18.82 -14.91 0.97
C PHE A 23 -19.91 -15.98 0.89
N SER A 24 -19.57 -17.22 1.23
CA SER A 24 -20.54 -18.30 1.41
C SER A 24 -20.89 -18.46 2.89
N ALA A 25 -22.19 -18.55 3.17
CA ALA A 25 -22.74 -18.83 4.49
C ALA A 25 -22.54 -20.29 4.94
N THR A 26 -22.18 -21.19 4.03
CA THR A 26 -22.12 -22.64 4.29
C THR A 26 -20.71 -23.22 4.23
N ASN A 27 -19.76 -22.49 3.64
CA ASN A 27 -18.38 -22.96 3.52
C ASN A 27 -17.56 -22.52 4.74
N GLN A 28 -16.59 -23.36 5.12
CA GLN A 28 -15.70 -23.07 6.22
C GLN A 28 -14.77 -21.89 5.90
N LEU A 29 -14.77 -20.89 6.77
CA LEU A 29 -13.69 -19.90 6.87
C LEU A 29 -12.45 -20.55 7.51
N ARG A 30 -11.33 -20.56 6.79
CA ARG A 30 -10.05 -21.12 7.26
C ARG A 30 -9.30 -20.13 8.17
N PRO A 31 -8.29 -20.58 8.95
CA PRO A 31 -7.44 -19.68 9.75
C PRO A 31 -6.83 -18.55 8.91
N TYR A 32 -6.67 -17.36 9.50
CA TYR A 32 -6.16 -16.17 8.84
C TYR A 32 -5.24 -15.35 9.78
N HIS A 33 -4.41 -14.50 9.18
CA HIS A 33 -3.72 -13.42 9.87
C HIS A 33 -4.35 -12.09 9.49
N LEU A 34 -4.61 -11.24 10.49
CA LEU A 34 -5.12 -9.88 10.29
C LEU A 34 -3.97 -8.89 10.55
N HIS A 35 -3.66 -8.09 9.54
CA HIS A 35 -2.65 -7.04 9.63
C HIS A 35 -3.34 -5.68 9.65
N LEU A 36 -2.95 -4.82 10.60
CA LEU A 36 -3.44 -3.45 10.73
C LEU A 36 -2.26 -2.49 10.83
N ARG A 37 -2.34 -1.41 10.05
CA ARG A 37 -1.53 -0.22 10.23
C ARG A 37 -2.44 1.00 10.26
N VAL A 38 -2.41 1.74 11.35
CA VAL A 38 -3.08 3.06 11.42
C VAL A 38 -2.11 4.11 10.90
N GLN A 39 -2.53 4.90 9.92
CA GLN A 39 -1.78 6.03 9.37
C GLN A 39 -2.38 7.32 9.92
N SER A 40 -1.52 8.22 10.40
CA SER A 40 -1.92 9.51 10.96
C SER A 40 -1.00 10.59 10.42
N GLY A 41 -1.56 11.77 10.12
CA GLY A 41 -0.84 12.84 9.45
C GLY A 41 -0.91 12.72 7.92
N SER A 42 0.21 12.99 7.25
CA SER A 42 0.34 12.97 5.79
C SER A 42 1.42 11.97 5.34
N PRO A 43 1.30 11.42 4.13
CA PRO A 43 2.37 10.60 3.55
C PRO A 43 3.64 11.42 3.34
N VAL A 44 4.79 10.75 3.35
CA VAL A 44 6.06 11.36 2.92
C VAL A 44 6.07 11.37 1.38
N PRO A 45 6.27 12.52 0.70
CA PRO A 45 6.43 12.52 -0.75
C PRO A 45 7.66 11.73 -1.19
N GLU A 46 7.56 11.05 -2.32
CA GLU A 46 8.74 10.51 -3.00
C GLU A 46 9.70 11.62 -3.46
N SER A 47 10.93 11.23 -3.78
CA SER A 47 11.97 12.12 -4.26
C SER A 47 12.61 11.59 -5.53
N GLU A 48 12.55 12.38 -6.58
CA GLU A 48 13.12 12.06 -7.88
C GLU A 48 14.59 12.50 -8.02
N PRO A 49 15.43 11.83 -8.85
CA PRO A 49 15.11 10.62 -9.62
C PRO A 49 15.15 9.34 -8.77
N ASN A 50 14.14 8.49 -8.88
CA ASN A 50 14.11 7.16 -8.27
C ASN A 50 13.87 6.02 -9.28
N ASP A 51 14.10 6.27 -10.57
CA ASP A 51 13.90 5.40 -11.74
C ASP A 51 14.60 4.03 -11.78
N THR A 52 15.45 3.71 -10.79
CA THR A 52 16.25 2.48 -10.77
C THR A 52 16.39 1.92 -9.36
N PRO A 53 16.65 0.60 -9.19
CA PRO A 53 16.88 0.02 -7.87
C PRO A 53 18.02 0.69 -7.08
N PRO A 54 19.17 1.06 -7.68
CA PRO A 54 20.23 1.80 -6.96
C PRO A 54 19.85 3.22 -6.52
N THR A 55 18.83 3.83 -7.13
CA THR A 55 18.33 5.19 -6.81
C THR A 55 17.02 5.15 -6.02
N ALA A 56 16.57 3.97 -5.60
CA ALA A 56 15.30 3.78 -4.93
C ALA A 56 15.18 4.62 -3.65
N ASN A 57 14.02 5.24 -3.45
CA ASN A 57 13.75 5.97 -2.22
C ASN A 57 13.64 4.99 -1.03
N PRO A 58 14.40 5.19 0.06
CA PRO A 58 14.21 4.40 1.25
C PRO A 58 12.83 4.70 1.85
N LEU A 59 12.06 3.66 2.16
CA LEU A 59 10.79 3.82 2.84
C LEU A 59 11.04 4.47 4.21
N PRO A 60 10.23 5.50 4.57
CA PRO A 60 10.30 6.07 5.91
C PRO A 60 9.87 5.00 6.94
N ALA A 61 10.19 5.22 8.21
CA ALA A 61 9.72 4.34 9.30
C ALA A 61 8.17 4.24 9.33
N SER A 62 7.48 5.29 8.90
CA SER A 62 6.01 5.30 8.72
C SER A 62 5.51 4.43 7.59
N GLY A 63 6.39 3.90 6.72
CA GLY A 63 6.08 3.10 5.53
C GLY A 63 4.92 3.62 4.70
N TRP A 64 4.72 4.94 4.72
CA TRP A 64 3.63 5.64 4.06
C TRP A 64 4.22 6.74 3.22
N VAL A 65 4.14 6.53 1.90
CA VAL A 65 4.71 7.39 0.89
C VAL A 65 3.60 7.78 -0.09
N SER A 66 3.67 9.00 -0.61
CA SER A 66 2.87 9.45 -1.74
C SER A 66 3.78 9.60 -2.93
N GLY A 67 3.37 9.03 -4.06
CA GLY A 67 4.04 9.20 -5.33
C GLY A 67 3.07 9.62 -6.41
N ALA A 68 3.60 10.14 -7.49
CA ALA A 68 2.85 10.55 -8.66
C ALA A 68 3.69 10.29 -9.91
N ARG A 69 3.37 9.18 -10.57
CA ARG A 69 3.99 8.83 -11.83
C ARG A 69 3.69 9.88 -12.89
N ASN A 70 4.71 10.39 -13.59
CA ASN A 70 4.54 11.22 -14.77
C ASN A 70 4.39 10.33 -16.04
N PRO A 71 3.16 10.11 -16.55
CA PRO A 71 2.94 9.19 -17.67
C PRO A 71 3.55 9.67 -19.00
N ALA A 72 3.98 10.93 -19.11
CA ALA A 72 4.62 11.45 -20.32
C ALA A 72 6.06 10.93 -20.53
N VAL A 73 6.67 10.33 -19.50
CA VAL A 73 8.05 9.82 -19.56
C VAL A 73 8.02 8.29 -19.57
N ALA A 74 8.21 7.69 -20.75
CA ALA A 74 8.10 6.24 -20.93
C ALA A 74 9.10 5.41 -20.09
N THR A 75 10.16 6.05 -19.59
CA THR A 75 11.21 5.41 -18.76
C THR A 75 11.02 5.60 -17.27
N GLU A 76 10.07 6.45 -16.85
CA GLU A 76 9.91 6.77 -15.43
C GLU A 76 9.37 5.56 -14.66
N GLN A 77 9.95 5.33 -13.47
CA GLN A 77 9.63 4.21 -12.57
C GLN A 77 9.86 4.59 -11.11
N ASP A 78 8.86 4.40 -10.26
CA ASP A 78 9.02 4.71 -8.83
C ASP A 78 9.61 3.50 -8.06
N TRP A 79 10.92 3.53 -7.76
CA TRP A 79 11.55 2.49 -6.93
C TRP A 79 11.62 2.89 -5.46
N PHE A 80 11.23 1.95 -4.58
CA PHE A 80 11.33 2.08 -3.12
C PHE A 80 12.13 0.94 -2.50
N SER A 81 12.85 1.22 -1.41
CA SER A 81 13.67 0.23 -0.70
C SER A 81 13.34 0.15 0.79
N PHE A 82 13.53 -1.02 1.39
CA PHE A 82 13.49 -1.24 2.83
C PHE A 82 14.46 -2.37 3.20
N SER A 83 14.89 -2.43 4.44
CA SER A 83 15.74 -3.53 4.94
C SER A 83 14.89 -4.54 5.71
N ALA A 84 15.17 -5.82 5.49
CA ALA A 84 14.56 -6.95 6.19
C ALA A 84 15.58 -8.08 6.33
N ASN A 85 15.33 -9.00 7.26
CA ASN A 85 16.13 -10.18 7.49
C ASN A 85 15.60 -11.38 6.71
N ALA A 86 16.46 -12.38 6.50
CA ALA A 86 16.03 -13.65 5.93
C ALA A 86 14.96 -14.31 6.83
N GLY A 87 13.81 -14.66 6.23
CA GLY A 87 12.67 -15.24 6.94
C GLY A 87 11.58 -14.24 7.33
N ASP A 88 11.85 -12.94 7.19
CA ASP A 88 10.82 -11.91 7.40
C ASP A 88 9.72 -12.03 6.33
N THR A 89 8.49 -11.71 6.71
CA THR A 89 7.35 -11.62 5.80
C THR A 89 6.84 -10.18 5.77
N VAL A 90 6.33 -9.74 4.62
CA VAL A 90 5.83 -8.37 4.43
C VAL A 90 4.36 -8.37 4.06
N TYR A 91 3.65 -7.36 4.56
CA TYR A 91 2.35 -6.94 4.04
C TYR A 91 2.53 -5.60 3.34
N LEU A 92 2.21 -5.57 2.05
CA LEU A 92 2.28 -4.38 1.21
C LEU A 92 0.90 -4.17 0.56
N SER A 93 0.44 -2.93 0.52
CA SER A 93 -0.77 -2.55 -0.19
C SER A 93 -0.57 -1.20 -0.84
N LEU A 94 -1.02 -1.06 -2.08
CA LEU A 94 -0.99 0.18 -2.85
C LEU A 94 -2.40 0.75 -2.92
N ASP A 95 -2.54 2.03 -2.62
CA ASP A 95 -3.76 2.79 -2.84
C ASP A 95 -3.70 3.40 -4.24
N LEU A 96 -4.63 2.98 -5.12
CA LEU A 96 -4.65 3.39 -6.53
C LEU A 96 -5.61 4.55 -6.83
N ASP A 97 -6.25 5.12 -5.79
CA ASP A 97 -7.09 6.32 -5.85
C ASP A 97 -6.92 7.13 -4.55
N PRO A 98 -5.70 7.59 -4.23
CA PRO A 98 -5.46 8.34 -2.99
C PRO A 98 -6.26 9.64 -2.91
N GLU A 99 -6.71 10.18 -4.04
CA GLU A 99 -7.51 11.41 -4.14
C GLU A 99 -9.00 11.20 -3.84
N ARG A 100 -9.48 9.94 -3.88
CA ARG A 100 -10.88 9.56 -3.65
C ARG A 100 -11.84 10.16 -4.67
N ASP A 101 -11.39 10.31 -5.91
CA ASP A 101 -12.19 10.85 -7.01
C ASP A 101 -12.72 9.77 -7.96
N ALA A 102 -12.47 8.49 -7.64
CA ALA A 102 -12.78 7.31 -8.44
C ALA A 102 -11.95 7.17 -9.73
N THR A 103 -10.95 8.02 -9.93
CA THR A 103 -9.96 7.89 -11.00
C THR A 103 -8.87 6.94 -10.53
N THR A 104 -8.88 5.72 -11.09
CA THR A 104 -7.84 4.71 -10.81
C THR A 104 -7.03 4.41 -12.07
N TRP A 105 -5.90 3.73 -11.88
CA TRP A 105 -5.08 3.21 -12.97
C TRP A 105 -4.75 1.73 -12.74
N ASN A 106 -4.34 1.04 -13.81
CA ASN A 106 -3.96 -0.38 -13.75
C ASN A 106 -2.55 -0.56 -13.17
N GLY A 107 -2.41 -0.31 -11.87
CA GLY A 107 -1.13 -0.39 -11.17
C GLY A 107 -0.73 -1.79 -10.71
N ARG A 108 0.58 -1.94 -10.50
CA ARG A 108 1.21 -3.17 -9.98
C ARG A 108 2.19 -2.80 -8.88
N LEU A 109 2.14 -3.56 -7.79
CA LEU A 109 3.15 -3.56 -6.73
C LEU A 109 3.76 -4.95 -6.62
N GLY A 110 5.07 -5.04 -6.41
CA GLY A 110 5.75 -6.31 -6.21
C GLY A 110 7.21 -6.15 -5.80
N ILE A 111 7.83 -7.28 -5.46
CA ILE A 111 9.26 -7.38 -5.14
C ILE A 111 9.97 -7.88 -6.39
N ALA A 112 11.10 -7.26 -6.74
CA ALA A 112 11.93 -7.62 -7.91
C ALA A 112 11.12 -7.67 -9.22
N LEU A 113 10.40 -6.57 -9.52
CA LEU A 113 9.62 -6.42 -10.73
C LEU A 113 10.47 -6.28 -12.00
#